data_AF-A0A2Z6P4C7-F1
#
_entry.id   AF-A0A2Z6P4C7-F1
#
_cell.length_a   1.000
_cell.length_b   1.000
_cell.length_c   1.000
_cell.angle_alpha   90.00
_cell.angle_beta   90.00
_cell.angle_gamma   90.00
#
_symmetry.space_group_name_H-M   'P 1'
#
loop_
_entity.id
_entity.type
_entity.pdbx_description
1 polymer ?
#
loop_
_entity_poly.entity_id
_entity_poly.type
_entity_poly.pdbx_seq_one_letter_code
_entity_poly.pdbx_strand_id
1 'polypeptide(L)' 'MEDLAHLEENPNIIRFSAMILRLANDLGTYKRENETGDIPKSIQCYMNESGANEVEAHEHNGIVHVSTWRWPYHPRS' A
#
# COMPACT_ATOMS: atom_id res chain seq x y z
N MET A 1 16.15 -21.49 11.25
CA MET A 1 16.34 -20.48 12.33
C MET A 1 17.09 -19.28 11.77
N GLU A 2 18.15 -19.50 10.96
CA GLU A 2 18.84 -18.45 10.19
C GLU A 2 17.93 -17.64 9.25
N ASP A 3 17.05 -18.26 8.46
CA ASP A 3 16.19 -17.50 7.53
C ASP A 3 15.27 -16.49 8.22
N LEU A 4 14.73 -16.87 9.39
CA LEU A 4 13.92 -15.97 10.22
C LEU A 4 14.75 -14.82 10.78
N ALA A 5 15.98 -15.09 11.22
CA ALA A 5 16.90 -14.05 11.68
C ALA A 5 17.24 -13.06 10.57
N HIS A 6 17.44 -13.52 9.33
CA HIS A 6 17.68 -12.64 8.18
C HIS A 6 16.46 -11.78 7.80
N LEU A 7 15.24 -12.29 8.01
CA LEU A 7 14.02 -11.51 7.87
C LEU A 7 13.91 -10.43 8.96
N GLU A 8 14.23 -10.78 10.22
CA GLU A 8 14.26 -9.83 11.33
C GLU A 8 15.32 -8.74 11.17
N GLU A 9 16.48 -9.08 10.59
CA GLU A 9 17.56 -8.13 10.25
C GLU A 9 17.20 -7.19 9.08
N ASN A 10 16.16 -7.51 8.31
CA ASN A 10 15.76 -6.75 7.14
C ASN A 10 14.27 -6.36 7.18
N PRO A 11 13.83 -5.63 8.22
CA PRO A 11 12.41 -5.33 8.48
C PRO A 11 11.76 -4.51 7.36
N ASN A 12 12.58 -3.78 6.60
CA ASN A 12 12.14 -3.01 5.44
C ASN A 12 11.58 -3.90 4.33
N ILE A 13 12.18 -5.06 4.06
CA ILE A 13 11.68 -5.99 3.04
C ILE A 13 10.27 -6.43 3.42
N ILE A 14 10.08 -6.89 4.65
CA ILE A 14 8.77 -7.31 5.17
C ILE A 14 7.76 -6.18 5.08
N ARG A 15 8.14 -4.99 5.58
CA ARG A 15 7.26 -3.81 5.61
C ARG A 15 6.81 -3.40 4.21
N PHE A 16 7.74 -3.28 3.26
CA PHE A 16 7.41 -2.82 1.91
C PHE A 16 6.64 -3.88 1.13
N SER A 17 7.00 -5.17 1.26
CA SER A 17 6.20 -6.26 0.69
C SER A 17 4.77 -6.28 1.23
N ALA A 18 4.59 -6.09 2.54
CA ALA A 18 3.27 -6.03 3.16
C ALA A 18 2.46 -4.80 2.69
N MET A 19 3.09 -3.63 2.59
CA MET A 19 2.46 -2.42 2.05
C MET A 19 2.01 -2.61 0.61
N ILE A 20 2.89 -3.11 -0.26
CA ILE A 20 2.59 -3.40 -1.67
C ILE A 20 1.37 -4.32 -1.79
N LEU A 21 1.37 -5.43 -1.04
CA LEU A 21 0.28 -6.39 -1.07
C LEU A 21 -1.04 -5.76 -0.61
N ARG A 22 -1.01 -4.97 0.47
CA ARG A 22 -2.19 -4.26 0.99
C ARG A 22 -2.76 -3.31 -0.06
N LEU A 23 -1.92 -2.45 -0.64
CA LEU A 23 -2.36 -1.45 -1.61
C LEU A 23 -2.92 -2.10 -2.89
N ALA A 24 -2.27 -3.15 -3.39
CA ALA A 24 -2.77 -3.90 -4.55
C ALA A 24 -4.13 -4.56 -4.27
N ASN A 25 -4.28 -5.16 -3.09
CA ASN A 25 -5.55 -5.74 -2.67
C ASN A 25 -6.65 -4.67 -2.63
N ASP A 26 -6.39 -3.54 -1.98
CA ASP A 26 -7.37 -2.46 -1.81
C ASP A 26 -7.80 -1.88 -3.18
N LEU A 27 -6.86 -1.69 -4.11
CA LEU A 27 -7.16 -1.29 -5.49
C LEU A 27 -8.07 -2.30 -6.21
N GLY A 28 -7.80 -3.59 -6.04
CA GLY A 28 -8.57 -4.67 -6.67
C GLY A 28 -9.96 -4.87 -6.09
N THR A 29 -10.16 -4.55 -4.81
CA THR A 29 -11.44 -4.78 -4.11
C THR A 29 -12.31 -3.52 -3.98
N TYR A 30 -11.76 -2.34 -4.25
CA TYR A 30 -12.40 -1.05 -4.07
C TYR A 30 -13.83 -0.99 -4.61
N LYS A 31 -14.04 -1.37 -5.88
CA LYS A 31 -15.36 -1.25 -6.53
C LYS A 31 -16.46 -2.00 -5.77
N ARG A 32 -16.18 -3.26 -5.40
CA ARG A 32 -17.12 -4.10 -4.64
C ARG A 32 -17.39 -3.50 -3.26
N GLU A 33 -16.35 -3.03 -2.59
CA GLU A 33 -16.42 -2.50 -1.23
C GLU A 33 -17.16 -1.17 -1.18
N ASN A 34 -16.98 -0.32 -2.18
CA ASN A 34 -17.70 0.93 -2.33
C ASN A 34 -19.21 0.69 -2.59
N GLU A 35 -19.55 -0.29 -3.42
CA GLU A 35 -20.95 -0.65 -3.72
C GLU A 35 -21.66 -1.29 -2.51
N THR A 36 -20.93 -2.01 -1.66
CA THR A 36 -21.49 -2.74 -0.51
C THR A 36 -21.44 -1.95 0.80
N GLY A 37 -20.74 -0.81 0.84
CA GLY A 37 -20.55 -0.02 2.06
C GLY A 37 -19.71 -0.76 3.12
N ASP A 38 -18.78 -1.61 2.68
CA ASP A 38 -17.87 -2.37 3.55
C ASP A 38 -16.86 -1.44 4.27
N ILE A 39 -16.07 -2.00 5.18
CA ILE A 39 -15.11 -1.26 6.00
C ILE A 39 -14.17 -0.41 5.13
N PRO A 40 -14.00 0.89 5.47
CA PRO A 40 -13.12 1.80 4.73
C PRO A 40 -11.70 1.28 4.58
N LYS A 41 -11.19 1.30 3.34
CA LYS A 41 -9.80 0.92 3.00
C LYS A 41 -8.97 2.11 2.52
N SER A 42 -7.72 1.88 2.12
CA SER A 42 -6.76 2.94 1.81
C SER A 42 -7.28 4.07 0.90
N ILE A 43 -8.08 3.77 -0.13
CA ILE A 43 -8.69 4.78 -1.02
C ILE A 43 -9.71 5.64 -0.25
N GLN A 44 -10.66 5.00 0.44
CA GLN A 44 -11.69 5.70 1.22
C GLN A 44 -11.09 6.46 2.40
N CYS A 45 -10.11 5.88 3.10
CA CYS A 45 -9.38 6.55 4.18
C CYS A 45 -8.69 7.81 3.66
N TYR A 46 -7.97 7.72 2.53
CA TYR A 46 -7.31 8.88 1.94
C TYR A 46 -8.28 9.99 1.56
N MET A 47 -9.41 9.65 0.92
CA MET A 47 -10.46 10.63 0.61
C MET A 47 -10.99 11.32 1.87
N ASN A 48 -11.20 10.56 2.95
CA ASN A 48 -11.74 11.09 4.20
C ASN A 48 -10.73 11.98 4.95
N GLU A 49 -9.44 11.63 4.91
CA GLU A 49 -8.37 12.36 5.60
C GLU A 49 -7.93 13.62 4.85
N SER A 50 -7.92 13.58 3.51
CA SER A 50 -7.41 14.67 2.67
C SER A 50 -8.50 15.53 2.01
N GLY A 51 -9.74 15.05 1.99
CA GLY A 51 -10.83 15.65 1.22
C GLY A 51 -10.71 15.43 -0.30
N ALA A 52 -9.76 14.62 -0.74
CA ALA A 52 -9.56 14.30 -2.15
C ALA A 52 -10.73 13.51 -2.74
N ASN A 53 -10.95 13.66 -4.04
CA ASN A 53 -11.93 12.86 -4.76
C ASN A 53 -11.39 11.45 -5.09
N GLU A 54 -12.27 10.57 -5.57
CA GLU A 54 -11.95 9.16 -5.86
C GLU A 54 -10.79 9.01 -6.87
N VAL A 55 -10.75 9.84 -7.91
CA VAL A 55 -9.70 9.79 -8.94
C VAL A 55 -8.34 10.15 -8.33
N GLU A 56 -8.29 11.24 -7.56
CA GLU A 56 -7.07 11.68 -6.85
C GLU A 56 -6.58 10.62 -5.85
N ALA A 57 -7.50 9.95 -5.16
CA ALA A 57 -7.18 8.88 -4.23
C ALA A 57 -6.61 7.64 -4.94
N HIS A 58 -7.18 7.26 -6.10
CA HIS A 58 -6.66 6.18 -6.93
C HIS A 58 -5.26 6.50 -7.48
N GLU A 59 -5.05 7.73 -7.96
CA GLU A 59 -3.74 8.18 -8.44
C GLU A 59 -2.69 8.16 -7.32
N HIS A 60 -3.03 8.71 -6.15
CA HIS A 60 -2.16 8.69 -4.98
C HIS A 60 -1.76 7.27 -4.60
N ASN A 61 -2.72 6.35 -4.54
CA ASN A 61 -2.45 4.96 -4.18
C ASN A 61 -1.53 4.27 -5.20
N GLY A 62 -1.74 4.54 -6.50
CA GLY A 62 -0.83 4.08 -7.56
C GLY A 62 0.60 4.61 -7.40
N ILE A 63 0.76 5.89 -7.05
CA ILE A 63 2.07 6.52 -6.80
C ILE A 63 2.74 5.88 -5.58
N VAL A 64 2.01 5.68 -4.48
CA VAL A 64 2.54 5.03 -3.28
C VAL A 64 2.95 3.59 -3.59
N HIS A 65 2.15 2.87 -4.38
CA HIS A 65 2.49 1.52 -4.83
C HIS A 65 3.82 1.51 -5.61
N VAL A 66 3.94 2.32 -6.66
CA VAL A 66 5.14 2.39 -7.51
C VAL A 66 6.38 2.85 -6.74
N SER A 67 6.24 3.85 -5.87
CA SER A 67 7.35 4.35 -5.05
C SER A 67 7.82 3.30 -4.04
N THR A 68 6.90 2.55 -3.43
CA THR A 68 7.23 1.44 -2.53
C THR A 68 7.99 0.32 -3.25
N TRP A 69 7.61 -0.03 -4.48
CA TRP A 69 8.34 -0.98 -5.32
C TRP A 69 9.74 -0.53 -5.70
N ARG A 70 9.98 0.78 -5.77
CA ARG A 70 11.27 1.37 -6.13
C ARG A 70 12.24 1.48 -4.95
N TRP A 71 11.74 1.41 -3.72
CA TRP A 71 12.56 1.50 -2.51
C TRP A 71 13.78 0.55 -2.48
N PRO A 72 13.66 -0.75 -2.86
CA PRO A 72 14.80 -1.67 -2.85
C PRO A 72 15.94 -1.26 -3.79
N TYR A 73 15.66 -0.39 -4.77
CA TYR A 73 16.61 0.11 -5.75
C TYR A 73 17.20 1.47 -5.36
N HIS A 74 16.82 2.03 -4.21
CA HIS A 74 17.43 3.26 -3.72
C HIS A 74 18.85 2.96 -3.23
N PRO A 75 19.88 3.69 -3.69
CA PRO A 75 21.25 3.45 -3.24
C PRO A 75 21.32 3.66 -1.73
N ARG A 76 21.81 2.64 -1.01
CA ARG A 76 22.08 2.78 0.42
C ARG A 76 23.27 3.74 0.56
N SER A 77 23.04 4.88 1.18
CA SER A 77 24.09 5.83 1.62
C SER A 77 24.97 5.21 2.69
#